data_AF-A0AA37S9H1-F1
#
_entry.id   AF-A0AA37S9H1-F1
#
_cell.length_a   1.000
_cell.length_b   1.000
_cell.length_c   1.000
_cell.angle_alpha   90.00
_cell.angle_beta   90.00
_cell.angle_gamma   90.00
#
_symmetry.space_group_name_H-M   'P 1'
#
loop_
_entity.id
_entity.type
_entity.pdbx_description
1 polymer ?
#
loop_
_entity_poly.entity_id
_entity_poly.type
_entity_poly.pdbx_seq_one_letter_code
_entity_poly.pdbx_strand_id
1 'polypeptide(L)'
;MTWMHAGKMQGFNYSPLTHELAEEHGINSAYIQNQNIQITHQALIMLASLNFYDQQQVLKEIHFVVKHPNTACKPNPNPSLFKRLYRTRYPFDKYHYLIQYKINDNNQVVIFDILFDRSLLRANDAQHSHERNAVWHVKRKPGANNIYDEAKDRKQLTVLQTEWELGEPVNQIRTEHAAVNGMLNELNKATWLMGVHAQVAYPQDDIRDYTLFHNPSDKWFLDLIECGFDKRRGKKSHNAQHLAEVLHQRQMQGKATKWLVHSQGAIIFCAALEHFHKHYSSLRLSKQEVAIHGSGSYMPRIQSIAHTLGMKVHKERNNPFDFVPNVAGRNDMSGSSLQRSLQFFGLIVNGEPLASPHTLPYLGIETYKNQLQLLGYDKKAAKVQQYINKSTRA
;
A
#
# COMPACT_ATOMS: atom_id res chain seq x y z
N MET A 1 -11.98 22.60 1.85
CA MET A 1 -12.35 24.02 1.89
C MET A 1 -11.33 24.80 1.09
N THR A 2 -11.75 25.45 0.00
CA THR A 2 -10.87 26.31 -0.82
C THR A 2 -10.70 27.68 -0.13
N TRP A 3 -9.49 28.22 -0.18
CA TRP A 3 -9.09 29.47 0.49
C TRP A 3 -9.90 30.71 0.05
N MET A 4 -10.68 30.58 -1.02
CA MET A 4 -11.54 31.62 -1.59
C MET A 4 -12.63 32.09 -0.63
N HIS A 5 -13.11 31.21 0.27
CA HIS A 5 -14.17 31.55 1.24
C HIS A 5 -13.63 32.12 2.56
N ALA A 6 -12.30 32.23 2.72
CA ALA A 6 -11.65 32.73 3.93
C ALA A 6 -11.03 34.14 3.76
N GLY A 7 -11.33 34.86 2.67
CA GLY A 7 -10.85 36.23 2.43
C GLY A 7 -9.35 36.37 2.13
N LYS A 8 -8.63 35.27 1.93
CA LYS A 8 -7.18 35.27 1.69
C LYS A 8 -6.85 35.30 0.19
N MET A 9 -6.98 36.47 -0.43
CA MET A 9 -6.72 36.74 -1.85
C MET A 9 -5.29 36.36 -2.31
N GLN A 10 -4.31 36.41 -1.40
CA GLN A 10 -2.90 36.08 -1.70
C GLN A 10 -2.69 34.63 -2.17
N GLY A 11 -3.55 33.69 -1.78
CA GLY A 11 -3.44 32.28 -2.19
C GLY A 11 -3.63 32.04 -3.70
N PHE A 12 -4.16 33.04 -4.42
CA PHE A 12 -4.42 32.99 -5.86
C PHE A 12 -3.43 33.82 -6.68
N ASN A 13 -2.49 34.50 -6.03
CA ASN A 13 -1.33 35.06 -6.72
C ASN A 13 -0.53 33.88 -7.29
N TYR A 14 -0.04 34.05 -8.52
CA TYR A 14 0.76 33.05 -9.20
C TYR A 14 2.13 33.60 -9.55
N SER A 15 3.12 32.72 -9.49
CA SER A 15 4.50 33.01 -9.82
C SER A 15 5.07 31.90 -10.72
N PRO A 16 6.17 32.15 -11.41
CA PRO A 16 6.92 31.08 -12.06
C PRO A 16 7.35 30.03 -11.03
N LEU A 17 7.13 28.75 -11.34
CA LEU A 17 7.71 27.63 -10.58
C LEU A 17 9.18 27.48 -11.00
N THR A 18 10.07 28.23 -10.36
CA THR A 18 11.52 28.17 -10.60
C THR A 18 12.15 27.00 -9.83
N HIS A 19 13.39 26.64 -10.19
CA HIS A 19 14.19 25.67 -9.42
C HIS A 19 14.34 26.11 -7.94
N GLU A 20 14.64 27.39 -7.72
CA GLU A 20 14.79 27.98 -6.39
C GLU A 20 13.50 27.86 -5.57
N LEU A 21 12.36 28.29 -6.12
CA LEU A 21 11.07 28.25 -5.43
C LEU A 21 10.67 26.80 -5.09
N ALA A 22 10.99 25.86 -5.96
CA ALA A 22 10.72 24.45 -5.74
C ALA A 22 11.59 23.86 -4.63
N GLU A 23 12.88 24.15 -4.64
CA GLU A 23 13.82 23.69 -3.60
C GLU A 23 13.43 24.25 -2.23
N GLU A 24 13.05 25.53 -2.15
CA GLU A 24 12.52 26.16 -0.93
C GLU A 24 11.31 25.41 -0.34
N HIS A 25 10.49 24.81 -1.20
CA HIS A 25 9.29 24.08 -0.81
C HIS A 25 9.50 22.55 -0.77
N GLY A 26 10.74 22.07 -0.91
CA GLY A 26 11.06 20.64 -0.89
C GLY A 26 10.49 19.86 -2.08
N ILE A 27 10.23 20.53 -3.20
CA ILE A 27 9.79 19.94 -4.46
C ILE A 27 11.05 19.58 -5.27
N ASN A 28 11.10 18.37 -5.82
CA ASN A 28 12.26 17.93 -6.59
C ASN A 28 12.41 18.73 -7.90
N SER A 29 13.40 19.63 -7.90
CA SER A 29 13.67 20.57 -8.98
C SER A 29 14.17 19.90 -10.27
N ALA A 30 14.65 18.65 -10.22
CA ALA A 30 15.05 17.89 -11.40
C ALA A 30 13.89 17.62 -12.37
N TYR A 31 12.65 17.74 -11.90
CA TYR A 31 11.44 17.59 -12.72
C TYR A 31 10.87 18.90 -13.20
N ILE A 32 11.46 20.05 -12.85
CA ILE A 32 11.10 21.34 -13.40
C ILE A 32 11.91 21.50 -14.68
N GLN A 33 11.27 21.26 -15.81
CA GLN A 33 11.87 21.57 -17.11
C GLN A 33 11.85 23.09 -17.32
N ASN A 34 12.66 23.61 -18.26
CA ASN A 34 12.72 25.03 -18.66
C ASN A 34 11.40 25.60 -19.25
N GLN A 35 10.24 24.99 -18.97
CA GLN A 35 8.94 25.49 -19.32
C GLN A 35 8.50 26.52 -18.27
N ASN A 36 7.98 27.66 -18.73
CA ASN A 36 7.45 28.73 -17.86
C ASN A 36 6.14 28.29 -17.19
N ILE A 37 6.21 27.34 -16.25
CA ILE A 37 5.08 26.91 -15.43
C ILE A 37 4.71 28.05 -14.49
N GLN A 38 3.49 28.57 -14.60
CA GLN A 38 2.94 29.50 -13.63
C GLN A 38 2.09 28.71 -12.63
N ILE A 39 2.29 28.93 -11.33
CA ILE A 39 1.59 28.19 -10.28
C ILE A 39 1.08 29.14 -9.19
N THR A 40 -0.14 28.93 -8.72
CA THR A 40 -0.67 29.65 -7.55
C THR A 40 0.02 29.18 -6.27
N HIS A 41 0.05 30.03 -5.24
CA HIS A 41 0.56 29.62 -3.93
C HIS A 41 -0.19 28.41 -3.35
N GLN A 42 -1.51 28.33 -3.56
CA GLN A 42 -2.30 27.17 -3.12
C GLN A 42 -1.85 25.87 -3.81
N ALA A 43 -1.69 25.89 -5.13
CA ALA A 43 -1.23 24.72 -5.88
C ALA A 43 0.21 24.34 -5.47
N LEU A 44 1.07 25.32 -5.21
CA LEU A 44 2.44 25.09 -4.74
C LEU A 44 2.46 24.37 -3.38
N ILE A 45 1.68 24.83 -2.40
CA ILE A 45 1.56 24.17 -1.09
C ILE A 45 1.03 22.74 -1.26
N MET A 46 0.01 22.55 -2.09
CA MET A 46 -0.55 21.23 -2.32
C MET A 46 0.50 20.28 -2.92
N LEU A 47 1.22 20.72 -3.96
CA LEU A 47 2.31 19.95 -4.58
C LEU A 47 3.40 19.61 -3.55
N ALA A 48 3.84 20.59 -2.76
CA ALA A 48 4.84 20.42 -1.71
C ALA A 48 4.39 19.42 -0.62
N SER A 49 3.08 19.29 -0.38
CA SER A 49 2.54 18.36 0.62
C SER A 49 2.61 16.88 0.19
N LEU A 50 2.78 16.61 -1.11
CA LEU A 50 2.84 15.27 -1.67
C LEU A 50 4.19 14.61 -1.40
N ASN A 51 4.22 13.27 -1.39
CA ASN A 51 5.49 12.54 -1.42
C ASN A 51 6.16 12.68 -2.80
N PHE A 52 7.47 12.42 -2.90
CA PHE A 52 8.23 12.64 -4.14
C PHE A 52 7.68 11.88 -5.35
N TYR A 53 7.15 10.67 -5.16
CA TYR A 53 6.57 9.89 -6.25
C TYR A 53 5.33 10.60 -6.81
N ASP A 54 4.43 11.04 -5.93
CA ASP A 54 3.23 11.79 -6.30
C ASP A 54 3.57 13.16 -6.90
N GLN A 55 4.52 13.89 -6.31
CA GLN A 55 5.04 15.13 -6.88
C GLN A 55 5.51 14.92 -8.33
N GLN A 56 6.28 13.85 -8.56
CA GLN A 56 6.78 13.53 -9.88
C GLN A 56 5.65 13.23 -10.88
N GLN A 57 4.63 12.46 -10.48
CA GLN A 57 3.52 12.16 -11.40
C GLN A 57 2.68 13.41 -11.69
N VAL A 58 2.34 14.20 -10.67
CA VAL A 58 1.62 15.46 -10.85
C VAL A 58 2.43 16.42 -11.72
N LEU A 59 3.74 16.54 -11.50
CA LEU A 59 4.60 17.38 -12.35
C LEU A 59 4.60 16.93 -13.80
N LYS A 60 4.70 15.63 -14.11
CA LYS A 60 4.61 15.13 -15.50
C LYS A 60 3.31 15.55 -16.17
N GLU A 61 2.21 15.54 -15.43
CA GLU A 61 0.91 15.98 -15.94
C GLU A 61 0.82 17.51 -16.09
N ILE A 62 1.38 18.27 -15.16
CA ILE A 62 1.51 19.72 -15.30
C ILE A 62 2.26 20.05 -16.59
N HIS A 63 3.38 19.38 -16.87
CA HIS A 63 4.13 19.56 -18.13
C HIS A 63 3.27 19.21 -19.35
N PHE A 64 2.50 18.13 -19.28
CA PHE A 64 1.59 17.76 -20.36
C PHE A 64 0.52 18.83 -20.60
N VAL A 65 -0.11 19.34 -19.54
CA VAL A 65 -1.13 20.40 -19.62
C VAL A 65 -0.55 21.70 -20.14
N VAL A 66 0.67 22.07 -19.73
CA VAL A 66 1.37 23.27 -20.21
C VAL A 66 1.70 23.16 -21.70
N LYS A 67 2.15 21.99 -22.17
CA LYS A 67 2.46 21.74 -23.58
C LYS A 67 1.21 21.59 -24.45
N HIS A 68 0.13 21.08 -23.90
CA HIS A 68 -1.11 20.79 -24.62
C HIS A 68 -2.34 21.35 -23.89
N PRO A 69 -2.47 22.68 -23.76
CA PRO A 69 -3.48 23.30 -22.91
C PRO A 69 -4.92 23.12 -23.41
N ASN A 70 -5.10 22.67 -24.66
CA ASN A 70 -6.42 22.44 -25.26
C ASN A 70 -6.85 20.96 -25.24
N THR A 71 -6.05 20.05 -24.67
CA THR A 71 -6.39 18.61 -24.68
C THR A 71 -7.58 18.30 -23.77
N ALA A 72 -8.47 17.44 -24.28
CA ALA A 72 -9.83 17.18 -23.81
C ALA A 72 -10.07 17.29 -22.29
N CYS A 73 -10.67 18.42 -21.93
CA CYS A 73 -11.32 18.72 -20.65
C CYS A 73 -12.80 18.34 -20.74
N LYS A 74 -13.39 17.79 -19.66
CA LYS A 74 -14.82 18.02 -19.45
C LYS A 74 -14.96 19.46 -18.97
N PRO A 75 -15.81 20.31 -19.58
CA PRO A 75 -16.10 21.63 -19.03
C PRO A 75 -16.60 21.45 -17.60
N ASN A 76 -16.01 22.20 -16.66
CA ASN A 76 -16.45 22.22 -15.27
C ASN A 76 -17.90 22.73 -15.25
N PRO A 77 -18.87 22.01 -14.66
CA PRO A 77 -20.27 22.47 -14.61
C PRO A 77 -20.47 23.72 -13.72
N ASN A 78 -19.43 24.19 -13.03
CA ASN A 78 -19.48 25.37 -12.16
C ASN A 78 -18.98 26.65 -12.90
N PRO A 79 -19.72 27.78 -12.92
CA PRO A 79 -19.55 28.87 -13.89
C PRO A 79 -18.40 29.86 -13.59
N SER A 80 -17.34 29.48 -12.86
CA SER A 80 -16.15 30.36 -12.78
C SER A 80 -15.39 30.30 -14.11
N LEU A 81 -15.82 31.16 -15.03
CA LEU A 81 -15.81 31.10 -16.50
C LEU A 81 -14.52 30.76 -17.28
N PHE A 82 -13.37 30.47 -16.68
CA PHE A 82 -12.13 30.20 -17.45
C PHE A 82 -11.22 29.11 -16.86
N LYS A 83 -11.72 28.31 -15.91
CA LYS A 83 -10.94 27.24 -15.29
C LYS A 83 -11.19 25.90 -15.98
N ARG A 84 -10.10 25.28 -16.43
CA ARG A 84 -10.05 23.96 -17.05
C ARG A 84 -9.67 22.92 -16.00
N LEU A 85 -10.20 21.71 -16.14
CA LEU A 85 -9.90 20.58 -15.28
C LEU A 85 -9.33 19.46 -16.13
N TYR A 86 -8.06 19.12 -15.89
CA TYR A 86 -7.41 17.98 -16.50
C TYR A 86 -7.51 16.77 -15.58
N ARG A 87 -7.96 15.65 -16.15
CA ARG A 87 -7.96 14.32 -15.51
C ARG A 87 -6.94 13.45 -16.24
N THR A 88 -6.05 12.82 -15.48
CA THR A 88 -4.96 11.96 -15.96
C THR A 88 -5.42 10.90 -16.96
N ARG A 89 -4.55 10.58 -17.93
CA ARG A 89 -4.75 9.53 -18.96
C ARG A 89 -3.55 8.58 -19.13
N TYR A 90 -2.60 8.56 -18.18
CA TYR A 90 -1.27 7.93 -18.34
C TYR A 90 -1.01 6.87 -17.26
N PRO A 91 -0.29 5.77 -17.56
CA PRO A 91 -0.85 4.48 -18.01
C PRO A 91 -1.76 3.77 -16.97
N PHE A 92 -2.06 4.41 -15.84
CA PHE A 92 -3.21 4.07 -15.03
C PHE A 92 -4.28 5.07 -15.41
N ASP A 93 -5.41 4.65 -16.00
CA ASP A 93 -6.58 5.49 -16.37
C ASP A 93 -7.26 6.23 -15.16
N LYS A 94 -6.52 6.41 -14.08
CA LYS A 94 -6.91 5.96 -12.76
C LYS A 94 -6.03 6.58 -11.64
N TYR A 95 -5.15 7.54 -11.96
CA TYR A 95 -4.46 8.39 -10.97
C TYR A 95 -5.45 9.33 -10.27
N HIS A 96 -5.27 9.57 -8.97
CA HIS A 96 -6.27 10.21 -8.11
C HIS A 96 -6.04 11.71 -7.89
N TYR A 97 -5.21 12.37 -8.70
CA TYR A 97 -5.11 13.82 -8.70
C TYR A 97 -5.70 14.43 -9.97
N LEU A 98 -6.19 15.66 -9.84
CA LEU A 98 -6.73 16.46 -10.94
C LEU A 98 -6.01 17.80 -10.96
N ILE A 99 -5.71 18.29 -12.15
CA ILE A 99 -5.05 19.59 -12.31
C ILE A 99 -6.09 20.61 -12.74
N GLN A 100 -6.35 21.59 -11.88
CA GLN A 100 -7.15 22.75 -12.25
C GLN A 100 -6.22 23.85 -12.76
N TYR A 101 -6.48 24.37 -13.96
CA TYR A 101 -5.63 25.38 -14.60
C TYR A 101 -6.45 26.39 -15.39
N LYS A 102 -5.83 27.49 -15.79
CA LYS A 102 -6.39 28.48 -16.73
C LYS A 102 -5.31 28.95 -17.70
N ILE A 103 -5.73 29.60 -18.78
CA ILE A 103 -4.82 30.35 -19.66
C ILE A 103 -5.04 31.84 -19.32
N ASN A 104 -3.96 32.58 -19.04
CA ASN A 104 -4.04 34.02 -18.77
C ASN A 104 -3.99 34.85 -20.07
N ASP A 105 -4.11 36.17 -19.94
CA ASP A 105 -4.13 37.10 -21.08
C ASP A 105 -2.80 37.10 -21.87
N ASN A 106 -1.70 36.68 -21.23
CA ASN A 106 -0.38 36.50 -21.86
C ASN A 106 -0.22 35.11 -22.52
N ASN A 107 -1.31 34.37 -22.69
CA ASN A 107 -1.34 33.01 -23.24
C ASN A 107 -0.47 31.99 -22.46
N GLN A 108 -0.26 32.23 -21.16
CA GLN A 108 0.47 31.34 -20.27
C GLN A 108 -0.50 30.45 -19.51
N VAL A 109 -0.10 29.18 -19.32
CA VAL A 109 -0.83 28.22 -18.51
C VAL A 109 -0.52 28.47 -17.03
N VAL A 110 -1.55 28.78 -16.26
CA VAL A 110 -1.48 28.97 -14.81
C VAL A 110 -2.15 27.79 -14.12
N ILE A 111 -1.36 27.00 -13.39
CA ILE A 111 -1.83 25.93 -12.52
C ILE A 111 -2.48 26.58 -11.30
N PHE A 112 -3.80 26.42 -11.20
CA PHE A 112 -4.62 27.09 -10.22
C PHE A 112 -4.77 26.28 -8.93
N ASP A 113 -4.91 24.96 -9.07
CA ASP A 113 -5.07 24.04 -7.95
C ASP A 113 -4.67 22.61 -8.35
N ILE A 114 -4.28 21.82 -7.36
CA ILE A 114 -4.07 20.37 -7.51
C ILE A 114 -5.09 19.71 -6.59
N LEU A 115 -6.06 19.02 -7.19
CA LEU A 115 -7.19 18.45 -6.47
C LEU A 115 -7.01 16.95 -6.34
N PHE A 116 -7.68 16.39 -5.35
CA PHE A 116 -7.70 14.96 -5.10
C PHE A 116 -9.06 14.38 -5.52
N ASP A 117 -9.06 13.44 -6.46
CA ASP A 117 -10.25 12.76 -6.98
C ASP A 117 -10.76 11.69 -6.00
N ARG A 118 -11.53 12.14 -5.00
CA ARG A 118 -12.16 11.25 -4.01
C ARG A 118 -13.09 10.19 -4.62
N SER A 119 -13.55 10.37 -5.87
CA SER A 119 -14.43 9.38 -6.51
C SER A 119 -13.70 8.08 -6.85
N LEU A 120 -12.36 8.12 -6.99
CA LEU A 120 -11.53 6.97 -7.32
C LEU A 120 -11.06 6.18 -6.09
N LEU A 121 -11.31 6.65 -4.88
CA LEU A 121 -10.81 6.07 -3.64
C LEU A 121 -11.89 5.41 -2.77
N ARG A 122 -13.13 5.25 -3.25
CA ARG A 122 -14.14 4.53 -2.46
C ARG A 122 -13.92 3.02 -2.54
N ALA A 123 -14.21 2.32 -1.43
CA ALA A 123 -14.45 0.88 -1.50
C ALA A 123 -15.51 0.65 -2.58
N ASN A 124 -15.20 -0.17 -3.57
CA ASN A 124 -16.11 -0.45 -4.67
C ASN A 124 -16.49 -1.92 -4.62
N ASP A 125 -17.63 -2.17 -3.98
CA ASP A 125 -18.19 -3.51 -3.78
C ASP A 125 -18.57 -4.19 -5.11
N ALA A 126 -18.72 -3.44 -6.21
CA ALA A 126 -19.15 -3.97 -7.50
C ALA A 126 -17.97 -4.38 -8.40
N GLN A 127 -16.85 -3.65 -8.37
CA GLN A 127 -15.67 -3.92 -9.20
C GLN A 127 -14.39 -3.52 -8.46
N HIS A 128 -13.81 -4.44 -7.69
CA HIS A 128 -12.55 -4.25 -6.96
C HIS A 128 -11.39 -3.81 -7.86
N SER A 129 -11.47 -4.11 -9.16
CA SER A 129 -10.53 -3.65 -10.18
C SER A 129 -10.51 -2.13 -10.42
N HIS A 130 -11.48 -1.43 -9.82
CA HIS A 130 -11.60 0.00 -9.87
C HIS A 130 -11.05 0.67 -8.61
N GLU A 131 -10.61 -0.08 -7.59
CA GLU A 131 -9.89 0.46 -6.44
C GLU A 131 -8.46 0.88 -6.85
N ARG A 132 -7.85 1.80 -6.08
CA ARG A 132 -6.51 2.34 -6.37
C ARG A 132 -5.51 2.07 -5.28
N ASN A 133 -4.24 2.04 -5.71
CA ASN A 133 -3.15 2.17 -4.78
C ASN A 133 -3.26 3.52 -4.07
N ALA A 134 -3.42 3.46 -2.76
CA ALA A 134 -3.55 4.64 -1.92
C ALA A 134 -3.12 4.28 -0.50
N VAL A 135 -2.81 5.31 0.27
CA VAL A 135 -2.47 5.18 1.67
C VAL A 135 -3.69 5.60 2.48
N TRP A 136 -4.11 4.77 3.43
CA TRP A 136 -5.33 4.93 4.22
C TRP A 136 -5.02 4.98 5.69
N HIS A 137 -5.64 5.91 6.42
CA HIS A 137 -5.67 5.81 7.88
C HIS A 137 -6.75 4.81 8.28
N VAL A 138 -6.40 3.84 9.11
CA VAL A 138 -7.33 2.84 9.64
C VAL A 138 -7.35 2.96 11.15
N LYS A 139 -8.54 3.04 11.73
CA LYS A 139 -8.73 3.17 13.18
C LYS A 139 -9.43 1.95 13.73
N ARG A 140 -9.08 1.58 14.95
CA ARG A 140 -9.84 0.63 15.73
C ARG A 140 -11.01 1.33 16.40
N LYS A 141 -12.19 0.71 16.41
CA LYS A 141 -13.38 1.24 17.07
C LYS A 141 -13.10 1.49 18.56
N PRO A 142 -13.64 2.58 19.14
CA PRO A 142 -13.60 2.78 20.59
C PRO A 142 -14.20 1.57 21.34
N GLY A 143 -13.48 1.06 22.35
CA GLY A 143 -13.91 -0.09 23.14
C GLY A 143 -13.67 -1.47 22.50
N ALA A 144 -13.25 -1.53 21.25
CA ALA A 144 -12.87 -2.78 20.58
C ALA A 144 -11.52 -3.28 21.13
N ASN A 145 -11.52 -4.51 21.65
CA ASN A 145 -10.38 -5.13 22.33
C ASN A 145 -10.17 -6.61 21.94
N ASN A 146 -10.91 -7.16 20.97
CA ASN A 146 -10.74 -8.54 20.54
C ASN A 146 -9.41 -8.75 19.79
N ILE A 147 -8.71 -9.85 20.09
CA ILE A 147 -7.40 -10.16 19.49
C ILE A 147 -7.49 -11.54 18.85
N TYR A 148 -6.79 -11.75 17.73
CA TYR A 148 -6.65 -13.07 17.11
C TYR A 148 -5.43 -13.81 17.67
N ASP A 149 -5.63 -14.53 18.77
CA ASP A 149 -4.60 -15.17 19.60
C ASP A 149 -4.76 -16.69 19.74
N GLU A 150 -5.92 -17.22 19.33
CA GLU A 150 -6.26 -18.64 19.38
C GLU A 150 -7.17 -19.03 18.20
N ALA A 151 -7.57 -20.30 18.15
CA ALA A 151 -8.58 -20.76 17.19
C ALA A 151 -9.93 -20.09 17.49
N LYS A 152 -10.57 -19.51 16.47
CA LYS A 152 -11.81 -18.77 16.61
C LYS A 152 -12.94 -19.34 15.78
N ASP A 153 -14.16 -19.26 16.29
CA ASP A 153 -15.34 -19.61 15.52
C ASP A 153 -15.74 -18.49 14.54
N ARG A 154 -16.76 -18.76 13.73
CA ARG A 154 -17.26 -17.80 12.73
C ARG A 154 -17.81 -16.52 13.36
N LYS A 155 -18.45 -16.60 14.54
CA LYS A 155 -19.02 -15.43 15.23
C LYS A 155 -17.90 -14.53 15.74
N GLN A 156 -16.87 -15.12 16.34
CA GLN A 156 -15.68 -14.41 16.81
C GLN A 156 -14.91 -13.76 15.65
N LEU A 157 -14.83 -14.41 14.49
CA LEU A 157 -14.28 -13.77 13.29
C LEU A 157 -15.12 -12.56 12.87
N THR A 158 -16.46 -12.67 12.83
CA THR A 158 -17.32 -11.53 12.50
C THR A 158 -17.08 -10.35 13.43
N VAL A 159 -16.85 -10.59 14.73
CA VAL A 159 -16.49 -9.51 15.66
C VAL A 159 -15.18 -8.83 15.23
N LEU A 160 -14.11 -9.59 14.98
CA LEU A 160 -12.82 -9.05 14.52
C LEU A 160 -12.95 -8.23 13.22
N GLN A 161 -13.78 -8.68 12.29
CA GLN A 161 -14.03 -8.00 11.01
C GLN A 161 -14.65 -6.60 11.20
N THR A 162 -15.38 -6.40 12.29
CA THR A 162 -16.08 -5.14 12.57
C THR A 162 -15.29 -4.18 13.46
N GLU A 163 -14.14 -4.58 14.01
CA GLU A 163 -13.39 -3.75 14.96
C GLU A 163 -12.57 -2.64 14.30
N TRP A 164 -12.28 -2.77 13.01
CA TRP A 164 -11.44 -1.83 12.26
C TRP A 164 -12.26 -1.05 11.26
N GLU A 165 -12.12 0.27 11.31
CA GLU A 165 -12.82 1.22 10.45
C GLU A 165 -11.84 1.88 9.49
N LEU A 166 -12.17 1.84 8.21
CA LEU A 166 -11.49 2.59 7.18
C LEU A 166 -11.73 4.08 7.42
N GLY A 167 -10.65 4.84 7.59
CA GLY A 167 -10.68 6.29 7.69
C GLY A 167 -10.52 6.97 6.33
N GLU A 168 -10.02 8.21 6.34
CA GLU A 168 -9.78 8.97 5.12
C GLU A 168 -8.46 8.53 4.44
N PRO A 169 -8.36 8.72 3.11
CA PRO A 169 -7.08 8.58 2.42
C PRO A 169 -6.11 9.67 2.90
N VAL A 170 -4.85 9.30 3.02
CA VAL A 170 -3.75 10.16 3.48
C VAL A 170 -2.60 10.12 2.49
N ASN A 171 -1.77 11.16 2.48
CA ASN A 171 -0.61 11.24 1.58
C ASN A 171 0.70 10.80 2.26
N GLN A 172 0.66 10.57 3.57
CA GLN A 172 1.82 10.31 4.42
C GLN A 172 1.47 9.35 5.55
N ILE A 173 2.44 8.54 5.99
CA ILE A 173 2.29 7.72 7.20
C ILE A 173 2.42 8.61 8.44
N ARG A 174 1.39 8.60 9.27
CA ARG A 174 1.38 9.35 10.55
C ARG A 174 1.39 8.45 11.78
N THR A 175 0.98 7.20 11.63
CA THR A 175 0.86 6.20 12.70
C THR A 175 2.19 5.52 13.01
N GLU A 176 2.27 4.87 14.17
CA GLU A 176 3.43 4.06 14.57
C GLU A 176 3.47 2.73 13.80
N HIS A 177 2.31 2.22 13.42
CA HIS A 177 2.16 0.99 12.64
C HIS A 177 1.73 1.29 11.21
N ALA A 178 2.27 0.52 10.27
CA ALA A 178 1.84 0.56 8.88
C ALA A 178 1.71 -0.86 8.33
N ALA A 179 0.85 -1.05 7.34
CA ALA A 179 0.64 -2.35 6.73
C ALA A 179 0.62 -2.28 5.20
N VAL A 180 1.16 -3.30 4.55
CA VAL A 180 1.06 -3.51 3.09
C VAL A 180 0.29 -4.81 2.86
N ASN A 181 -0.92 -4.71 2.28
CA ASN A 181 -1.75 -5.87 2.04
C ASN A 181 -1.29 -6.71 0.84
N GLY A 182 -1.71 -7.97 0.84
CA GLY A 182 -1.63 -8.85 -0.31
C GLY A 182 -2.77 -8.67 -1.32
N MET A 183 -2.62 -9.34 -2.46
CA MET A 183 -3.60 -9.39 -3.56
C MET A 183 -4.96 -9.90 -3.09
N LEU A 184 -6.02 -9.49 -3.82
CA LEU A 184 -7.39 -10.00 -3.69
C LEU A 184 -8.10 -9.66 -2.37
N ASN A 185 -7.59 -8.68 -1.62
CA ASN A 185 -8.37 -8.06 -0.56
C ASN A 185 -8.91 -6.74 -1.10
N GLU A 186 -10.23 -6.67 -1.28
CA GLU A 186 -10.91 -5.39 -1.40
C GLU A 186 -10.66 -4.53 -0.17
N LEU A 187 -10.79 -3.22 -0.30
CA LEU A 187 -10.33 -2.26 0.70
C LEU A 187 -10.90 -2.54 2.11
N ASN A 188 -12.17 -2.91 2.24
CA ASN A 188 -12.77 -3.19 3.56
C ASN A 188 -12.17 -4.47 4.16
N LYS A 189 -11.99 -5.52 3.36
CA LYS A 189 -11.29 -6.74 3.78
C LYS A 189 -9.84 -6.47 4.17
N ALA A 190 -9.12 -5.66 3.41
CA ALA A 190 -7.74 -5.28 3.73
C ALA A 190 -7.65 -4.51 5.04
N THR A 191 -8.66 -3.68 5.34
CA THR A 191 -8.78 -2.88 6.56
C THR A 191 -8.82 -3.74 7.82
N TRP A 192 -9.76 -4.68 7.95
CA TRP A 192 -9.77 -5.48 9.17
C TRP A 192 -8.66 -6.52 9.19
N LEU A 193 -8.33 -7.11 8.04
CA LEU A 193 -7.37 -8.21 7.98
C LEU A 193 -5.96 -7.74 8.34
N MET A 194 -5.53 -6.59 7.82
CA MET A 194 -4.20 -6.06 8.17
C MET A 194 -4.14 -5.60 9.62
N GLY A 195 -5.23 -5.07 10.20
CA GLY A 195 -5.33 -4.80 11.63
C GLY A 195 -5.09 -6.06 12.47
N VAL A 196 -5.77 -7.16 12.14
CA VAL A 196 -5.60 -8.47 12.81
C VAL A 196 -4.16 -8.98 12.68
N HIS A 197 -3.57 -8.90 11.48
CA HIS A 197 -2.18 -9.29 11.29
C HIS A 197 -1.20 -8.41 12.08
N ALA A 198 -1.46 -7.11 12.22
CA ALA A 198 -0.58 -6.19 12.91
C ALA A 198 -0.57 -6.49 14.41
N GLN A 199 -1.73 -6.78 15.00
CA GLN A 199 -1.84 -7.19 16.41
C GLN A 199 -1.04 -8.47 16.69
N VAL A 200 -1.07 -9.43 15.77
CA VAL A 200 -0.31 -10.69 15.92
C VAL A 200 1.20 -10.47 15.70
N ALA A 201 1.57 -9.57 14.80
CA ALA A 201 2.97 -9.23 14.56
C ALA A 201 3.60 -8.52 15.76
N TYR A 202 2.82 -7.66 16.43
CA TYR A 202 3.28 -6.80 17.52
C TYR A 202 2.38 -6.96 18.77
N PRO A 203 2.40 -8.12 19.42
CA PRO A 203 1.45 -8.45 20.49
C PRO A 203 1.62 -7.62 21.77
N GLN A 204 2.75 -6.91 21.90
CA GLN A 204 3.04 -6.03 23.04
C GLN A 204 2.53 -4.59 22.81
N ASP A 205 2.07 -4.28 21.59
CA ASP A 205 1.62 -2.95 21.23
C ASP A 205 0.09 -2.89 21.33
N ASP A 206 -0.46 -1.86 22.00
CA ASP A 206 -1.90 -1.56 21.95
C ASP A 206 -2.22 -0.79 20.65
N ILE A 207 -2.30 -1.51 19.53
CA ILE A 207 -2.52 -0.90 18.21
C ILE A 207 -3.95 -0.36 18.13
N ARG A 208 -4.09 0.96 18.21
CA ARG A 208 -5.36 1.69 18.07
C ARG A 208 -5.61 2.22 16.68
N ASP A 209 -4.56 2.44 15.92
CA ASP A 209 -4.63 2.83 14.53
C ASP A 209 -3.39 2.37 13.76
N TYR A 210 -3.51 2.32 12.45
CA TYR A 210 -2.38 2.06 11.58
C TYR A 210 -2.63 2.69 10.22
N THR A 211 -1.58 2.74 9.40
CA THR A 211 -1.67 3.23 8.03
C THR A 211 -1.61 2.06 7.06
N LEU A 212 -2.64 1.87 6.25
CA LEU A 212 -2.71 0.83 5.22
C LEU A 212 -2.21 1.38 3.88
N PHE A 213 -1.10 0.85 3.38
CA PHE A 213 -0.72 0.98 1.98
C PHE A 213 -1.53 -0.05 1.19
N HIS A 214 -2.67 0.38 0.66
CA HIS A 214 -3.59 -0.49 -0.08
C HIS A 214 -3.06 -0.75 -1.47
N ASN A 215 -2.95 -2.02 -1.85
CA ASN A 215 -2.61 -2.45 -3.20
C ASN A 215 -3.74 -3.31 -3.81
N PRO A 216 -4.68 -2.71 -4.54
CA PRO A 216 -5.69 -3.46 -5.27
C PRO A 216 -5.09 -4.12 -6.52
N SER A 217 -5.64 -5.27 -6.90
CA SER A 217 -5.13 -6.11 -8.01
C SER A 217 -6.25 -6.57 -8.93
N ASP A 218 -5.96 -6.57 -10.24
CA ASP A 218 -6.83 -7.09 -11.29
C ASP A 218 -6.39 -8.50 -11.69
N LYS A 219 -6.93 -9.48 -10.98
CA LYS A 219 -6.82 -10.92 -11.28
C LYS A 219 -5.43 -11.49 -11.00
N TRP A 220 -5.45 -12.60 -10.27
CA TRP A 220 -4.28 -13.33 -9.78
C TRP A 220 -3.20 -13.70 -10.84
N PHE A 221 -3.56 -13.79 -12.13
CA PHE A 221 -2.64 -14.14 -13.22
C PHE A 221 -1.89 -12.95 -13.84
N LEU A 222 -2.49 -11.76 -13.95
CA LEU A 222 -1.80 -10.57 -14.48
C LEU A 222 -0.79 -10.03 -13.45
N ASP A 223 -1.14 -10.16 -12.19
CA ASP A 223 -0.28 -9.84 -11.06
C ASP A 223 0.94 -10.76 -10.89
N LEU A 224 0.87 -12.02 -11.34
CA LEU A 224 2.05 -12.89 -11.41
C LEU A 224 3.09 -12.33 -12.41
N ILE A 225 2.63 -11.63 -13.45
CA ILE A 225 3.48 -10.94 -14.43
C ILE A 225 4.07 -9.65 -13.85
N GLU A 226 3.28 -8.82 -13.15
CA GLU A 226 3.79 -7.65 -12.40
C GLU A 226 4.73 -8.05 -11.25
N CYS A 227 4.44 -9.13 -10.53
CA CYS A 227 5.38 -9.75 -9.58
C CYS A 227 6.65 -10.25 -10.28
N GLY A 228 6.54 -10.71 -11.53
CA GLY A 228 7.66 -11.04 -12.40
C GLY A 228 8.53 -9.81 -12.71
N PHE A 229 7.93 -8.65 -12.95
CA PHE A 229 8.65 -7.38 -13.12
C PHE A 229 9.35 -6.94 -11.83
N ASP A 230 8.68 -7.00 -10.68
CA ASP A 230 9.28 -6.66 -9.38
C ASP A 230 10.38 -7.64 -8.95
N LYS A 231 10.24 -8.92 -9.35
CA LYS A 231 11.28 -9.95 -9.17
C LYS A 231 12.48 -9.75 -10.11
N ARG A 232 12.34 -9.08 -11.27
CA ARG A 232 13.42 -8.78 -12.23
C ARG A 232 14.22 -7.53 -11.84
N ARG A 233 15.49 -7.44 -12.28
CA ARG A 233 16.44 -6.33 -12.00
C ARG A 233 16.14 -5.02 -12.77
N GLY A 234 14.99 -4.92 -13.45
CA GLY A 234 14.61 -3.78 -14.28
C GLY A 234 13.89 -2.66 -13.52
N LYS A 235 13.04 -1.91 -14.23
CA LYS A 235 12.17 -0.87 -13.65
C LYS A 235 11.15 -1.53 -12.70
N LYS A 236 11.14 -1.11 -11.43
CA LYS A 236 10.20 -1.59 -10.41
C LYS A 236 8.78 -1.10 -10.69
N SER A 237 7.77 -1.80 -10.16
CA SER A 237 6.38 -1.37 -10.24
C SER A 237 6.19 0.02 -9.65
N HIS A 238 5.14 0.70 -10.10
CA HIS A 238 4.78 2.02 -9.58
C HIS A 238 4.42 1.96 -8.08
N ASN A 239 3.80 0.86 -7.63
CA ASN A 239 3.49 0.63 -6.22
C ASN A 239 4.75 0.47 -5.37
N ALA A 240 5.76 -0.26 -5.88
CA ALA A 240 7.04 -0.39 -5.20
C ALA A 240 7.80 0.95 -5.13
N GLN A 241 7.78 1.75 -6.20
CA GLN A 241 8.37 3.10 -6.20
C GLN A 241 7.64 4.01 -5.20
N HIS A 242 6.31 4.02 -5.21
CA HIS A 242 5.51 4.81 -4.27
C HIS A 242 5.80 4.41 -2.81
N LEU A 243 5.81 3.11 -2.52
CA LEU A 243 6.14 2.60 -1.19
C LEU A 243 7.57 2.94 -0.76
N ALA A 244 8.55 2.93 -1.68
CA ALA A 244 9.91 3.35 -1.40
C ALA A 244 9.98 4.84 -1.01
N GLU A 245 9.18 5.69 -1.66
CA GLU A 245 9.08 7.11 -1.29
C GLU A 245 8.38 7.32 0.05
N VAL A 246 7.37 6.51 0.36
CA VAL A 246 6.72 6.53 1.68
C VAL A 246 7.72 6.13 2.79
N LEU A 247 8.54 5.09 2.56
CA LEU A 247 9.62 4.70 3.46
C LEU A 247 10.67 5.81 3.64
N HIS A 248 11.09 6.42 2.53
CA HIS A 248 12.04 7.53 2.52
C HIS A 248 11.53 8.73 3.31
N GLN A 249 10.31 9.19 3.02
CA GLN A 249 9.68 10.30 3.71
C GLN A 249 9.62 10.03 5.23
N ARG A 250 9.19 8.84 5.64
CA ARG A 250 9.08 8.49 7.07
C ARG A 250 10.43 8.45 7.77
N GLN A 251 11.45 7.92 7.10
CA GLN A 251 12.81 7.89 7.61
C GLN A 251 13.40 9.30 7.77
N MET A 252 13.20 10.18 6.78
CA MET A 252 13.67 11.57 6.83
C MET A 252 12.98 12.40 7.92
N GLN A 253 11.70 12.11 8.19
CA GLN A 253 11.00 12.67 9.36
C GLN A 253 11.54 12.16 10.70
N GLY A 254 12.47 11.19 10.67
CA GLY A 254 13.08 10.63 11.86
C GLY A 254 12.11 9.83 12.73
N LYS A 255 10.99 9.38 12.17
CA LYS A 255 9.93 8.66 12.89
C LYS A 255 10.11 7.16 12.76
N ALA A 256 9.94 6.47 13.88
CA ALA A 256 9.93 5.02 13.89
C ALA A 256 8.60 4.49 13.36
N THR A 257 8.65 3.41 12.57
CA THR A 257 7.45 2.73 12.08
C THR A 257 7.66 1.22 12.05
N LYS A 258 6.64 0.52 12.54
CA LYS A 258 6.54 -0.93 12.56
C LYS A 258 5.64 -1.40 11.40
N TRP A 259 6.25 -2.06 10.42
CA TRP A 259 5.62 -2.45 9.18
C TRP A 259 5.14 -3.90 9.25
N LEU A 260 3.87 -4.13 8.96
CA LEU A 260 3.38 -5.46 8.61
C LEU A 260 3.32 -5.58 7.09
N VAL A 261 3.79 -6.70 6.55
CA VAL A 261 3.54 -7.05 5.14
C VAL A 261 2.96 -8.44 5.03
N HIS A 262 1.95 -8.60 4.17
CA HIS A 262 1.26 -9.87 3.98
C HIS A 262 1.27 -10.30 2.51
N SER A 263 1.50 -11.60 2.25
CA SER A 263 1.36 -12.20 0.92
C SER A 263 2.16 -11.45 -0.16
N GLN A 264 1.53 -11.04 -1.26
CA GLN A 264 2.16 -10.25 -2.33
C GLN A 264 2.67 -8.89 -1.85
N GLY A 265 2.10 -8.32 -0.78
CA GLY A 265 2.62 -7.10 -0.15
C GLY A 265 4.11 -7.24 0.22
N ALA A 266 4.57 -8.46 0.54
CA ALA A 266 5.99 -8.74 0.76
C ALA A 266 6.84 -8.62 -0.52
N ILE A 267 6.30 -8.92 -1.70
CA ILE A 267 6.99 -8.75 -3.00
C ILE A 267 7.18 -7.26 -3.28
N ILE A 268 6.11 -6.47 -3.13
CA ILE A 268 6.12 -5.01 -3.34
C ILE A 268 7.07 -4.35 -2.34
N PHE A 269 7.00 -4.75 -1.08
CA PHE A 269 7.91 -4.26 -0.04
C PHE A 269 9.36 -4.60 -0.36
N CYS A 270 9.66 -5.83 -0.79
CA CYS A 270 11.01 -6.21 -1.24
C CYS A 270 11.50 -5.32 -2.38
N ALA A 271 10.66 -5.09 -3.40
CA ALA A 271 10.99 -4.26 -4.54
C ALA A 271 11.17 -2.79 -4.14
N ALA A 272 10.38 -2.30 -3.18
CA ALA A 272 10.51 -0.97 -2.60
C ALA A 272 11.82 -0.80 -1.84
N LEU A 273 12.26 -1.79 -1.05
CA LEU A 273 13.57 -1.77 -0.39
C LEU A 273 14.72 -1.74 -1.40
N GLU A 274 14.64 -2.53 -2.47
CA GLU A 274 15.64 -2.50 -3.55
C GLU A 274 15.67 -1.16 -4.29
N HIS A 275 14.50 -0.58 -4.55
CA HIS A 275 14.38 0.75 -5.14
C HIS A 275 15.00 1.80 -4.21
N PHE A 276 14.63 1.76 -2.93
CA PHE A 276 15.17 2.64 -1.90
C PHE A 276 16.70 2.55 -1.84
N HIS A 277 17.25 1.34 -1.77
CA HIS A 277 18.71 1.14 -1.71
C HIS A 277 19.44 1.72 -2.92
N LYS A 278 18.84 1.58 -4.11
CA LYS A 278 19.42 2.11 -5.35
C LYS A 278 19.38 3.64 -5.42
N HIS A 279 18.29 4.26 -4.96
CA HIS A 279 18.06 5.70 -5.11
C HIS A 279 18.54 6.53 -3.92
N TYR A 280 18.66 5.91 -2.74
CA TYR A 280 19.01 6.53 -1.47
C TYR A 280 20.17 5.79 -0.79
N SER A 281 21.25 5.54 -1.55
CA SER A 281 22.35 4.65 -1.14
C SER A 281 23.09 5.07 0.14
N SER A 282 23.05 6.36 0.50
CA SER A 282 23.61 6.89 1.75
C SER A 282 22.68 6.77 2.96
N LEU A 283 21.38 6.52 2.74
CA LEU A 283 20.39 6.45 3.80
C LEU A 283 20.19 5.01 4.31
N ARG A 284 19.94 4.90 5.61
CA ARG A 284 19.57 3.66 6.29
C ARG A 284 18.15 3.78 6.81
N LEU A 285 17.43 2.66 6.86
CA LEU A 285 16.09 2.52 7.42
C LEU A 285 16.15 2.05 8.89
N SER A 286 17.08 2.60 9.67
CA SER A 286 17.37 2.16 11.05
C SER A 286 16.25 2.40 12.06
N LYS A 287 15.26 3.24 11.71
CA LYS A 287 14.07 3.50 12.54
C LYS A 287 12.88 2.64 12.12
N GLN A 288 13.07 1.79 11.13
CA GLN A 288 12.02 0.97 10.57
C GLN A 288 12.21 -0.48 11.02
N GLU A 289 11.11 -1.17 11.28
CA GLU A 289 11.11 -2.62 11.47
C GLU A 289 9.97 -3.26 10.69
N VAL A 290 10.10 -4.53 10.31
CA VAL A 290 9.11 -5.22 9.49
C VAL A 290 8.81 -6.63 9.99
N ALA A 291 7.53 -6.97 10.09
CA ALA A 291 7.02 -8.31 10.29
C ALA A 291 6.36 -8.82 8.99
N ILE A 292 6.62 -10.08 8.66
CA ILE A 292 6.26 -10.66 7.35
C ILE A 292 5.39 -11.90 7.57
N HIS A 293 4.15 -11.85 7.10
CA HIS A 293 3.18 -12.96 7.23
C HIS A 293 2.82 -13.52 5.84
N GLY A 294 2.78 -14.85 5.69
CA GLY A 294 2.35 -15.51 4.45
C GLY A 294 3.12 -15.09 3.19
N SER A 295 4.41 -14.77 3.30
CA SER A 295 5.19 -14.05 2.27
C SER A 295 5.10 -14.65 0.87
N GLY A 296 4.64 -13.90 -0.13
CA GLY A 296 4.72 -14.30 -1.55
C GLY A 296 6.13 -14.19 -2.16
N SER A 297 7.10 -13.71 -1.37
CA SER A 297 8.48 -13.46 -1.79
C SER A 297 9.45 -14.44 -1.14
N TYR A 298 10.66 -14.54 -1.72
CA TYR A 298 11.75 -15.32 -1.17
C TYR A 298 12.33 -14.59 0.05
N MET A 299 12.15 -15.17 1.23
CA MET A 299 12.46 -14.55 2.53
C MET A 299 13.93 -14.13 2.67
N PRO A 300 14.93 -14.95 2.27
CA PRO A 300 16.32 -14.53 2.36
C PRO A 300 16.63 -13.28 1.54
N ARG A 301 15.92 -13.04 0.43
CA ARG A 301 16.10 -11.82 -0.37
C ARG A 301 15.62 -10.58 0.40
N ILE A 302 14.43 -10.65 1.02
CA ILE A 302 13.90 -9.54 1.84
C ILE A 302 14.80 -9.30 3.05
N GLN A 303 15.16 -10.36 3.78
CA GLN A 303 16.02 -10.26 4.95
C GLN A 303 17.38 -9.64 4.61
N SER A 304 17.99 -10.07 3.50
CA SER A 304 19.27 -9.53 3.03
C SER A 304 19.20 -8.03 2.72
N ILE A 305 18.21 -7.58 1.96
CA ILE A 305 18.09 -6.15 1.61
C ILE A 305 17.68 -5.31 2.82
N ALA A 306 16.78 -5.80 3.67
CA ALA A 306 16.38 -5.10 4.91
C ALA A 306 17.56 -4.94 5.87
N HIS A 307 18.35 -6.00 6.07
CA HIS A 307 19.58 -5.94 6.88
C HIS A 307 20.60 -4.97 6.28
N THR A 308 20.78 -4.98 4.96
CA THR A 308 21.65 -4.01 4.26
C THR A 308 21.21 -2.58 4.51
N LEU A 309 19.90 -2.33 4.61
CA LEU A 309 19.36 -1.02 4.93
C LEU A 309 19.32 -0.71 6.43
N GLY A 310 19.72 -1.64 7.31
CA GLY A 310 19.66 -1.47 8.76
C GLY A 310 18.25 -1.58 9.36
N MET A 311 17.28 -2.08 8.60
CA MET A 311 15.92 -2.33 9.07
C MET A 311 15.87 -3.64 9.86
N LYS A 312 15.19 -3.62 11.02
CA LYS A 312 14.97 -4.83 11.83
C LYS A 312 13.88 -5.69 11.20
N VAL A 313 14.15 -6.98 11.04
CA VAL A 313 13.18 -7.95 10.51
C VAL A 313 12.75 -8.88 11.63
N HIS A 314 11.44 -8.95 11.88
CA HIS A 314 10.84 -9.89 12.82
C HIS A 314 10.69 -11.27 12.19
N LYS A 315 10.60 -12.29 13.04
CA LYS A 315 10.43 -13.68 12.60
C LYS A 315 9.18 -13.82 11.72
N GLU A 316 9.33 -14.46 10.58
CA GLU A 316 8.23 -14.70 9.66
C GLU A 316 7.19 -15.66 10.24
N ARG A 317 5.94 -15.47 9.82
CA ARG A 317 4.82 -16.34 10.17
C ARG A 317 4.21 -16.92 8.90
N ASN A 318 4.71 -18.08 8.50
CA ASN A 318 4.21 -18.84 7.36
C ASN A 318 3.65 -20.18 7.84
N ASN A 319 2.44 -20.53 7.39
CA ASN A 319 1.87 -21.83 7.68
C ASN A 319 2.55 -22.91 6.81
N PRO A 320 2.98 -24.05 7.37
CA PRO A 320 3.66 -25.11 6.63
C PRO A 320 2.78 -25.83 5.59
N PHE A 321 1.47 -25.55 5.58
CA PHE A 321 0.51 -26.03 4.59
C PHE A 321 0.11 -24.95 3.57
N ASP A 322 0.67 -23.76 3.65
CA ASP A 322 0.35 -22.66 2.75
C ASP A 322 1.17 -22.74 1.44
N PHE A 323 0.48 -22.78 0.31
CA PHE A 323 1.10 -22.83 -1.00
C PHE A 323 1.86 -21.55 -1.35
N VAL A 324 1.35 -20.39 -0.92
CA VAL A 324 1.89 -19.09 -1.34
C VAL A 324 3.33 -18.88 -0.85
N PRO A 325 3.64 -18.94 0.46
CA PRO A 325 4.99 -18.76 0.94
C PRO A 325 5.91 -19.92 0.59
N ASN A 326 5.44 -21.16 0.68
CA ASN A 326 6.32 -22.30 0.52
C ASN A 326 6.72 -22.51 -0.94
N VAL A 327 5.75 -22.47 -1.85
CA VAL A 327 5.96 -22.81 -3.27
C VAL A 327 6.14 -21.54 -4.12
N ALA A 328 5.18 -20.60 -4.09
CA ALA A 328 5.26 -19.41 -4.94
C ALA A 328 6.35 -18.42 -4.48
N GLY A 329 6.54 -18.31 -3.16
CA GLY A 329 7.63 -17.59 -2.51
C GLY A 329 8.97 -18.33 -2.54
N ARG A 330 8.96 -19.63 -2.86
CA ARG A 330 10.14 -20.52 -2.87
C ARG A 330 10.85 -20.64 -1.52
N ASN A 331 10.11 -20.56 -0.42
CA ASN A 331 10.68 -20.63 0.93
C ASN A 331 10.86 -22.07 1.43
N ASP A 332 10.09 -23.04 0.92
CA ASP A 332 10.30 -24.47 1.16
C ASP A 332 9.82 -25.27 -0.07
N MET A 333 10.77 -25.59 -0.95
CA MET A 333 10.55 -26.34 -2.19
C MET A 333 10.74 -27.86 -2.03
N SER A 334 10.85 -28.37 -0.79
CA SER A 334 10.97 -29.81 -0.58
C SER A 334 9.73 -30.54 -1.13
N GLY A 335 9.91 -31.76 -1.66
CA GLY A 335 8.77 -32.54 -2.18
C GLY A 335 7.67 -32.75 -1.13
N SER A 336 8.07 -32.85 0.14
CA SER A 336 7.13 -32.96 1.27
C SER A 336 6.31 -31.69 1.50
N SER A 337 6.92 -30.51 1.37
CA SER A 337 6.25 -29.21 1.48
C SER A 337 5.30 -28.97 0.31
N LEU A 338 5.75 -29.28 -0.91
CA LEU A 338 4.92 -29.19 -2.11
C LEU A 338 3.66 -30.05 -1.99
N GLN A 339 3.81 -31.31 -1.57
CA GLN A 339 2.68 -32.22 -1.39
C GLN A 339 1.68 -31.67 -0.36
N ARG A 340 2.15 -31.22 0.80
CA ARG A 340 1.28 -30.66 1.86
C ARG A 340 0.57 -29.39 1.40
N SER A 341 1.30 -28.48 0.75
CA SER A 341 0.77 -27.23 0.22
C SER A 341 -0.32 -27.45 -0.83
N LEU A 342 -0.10 -28.38 -1.78
CA LEU A 342 -1.09 -28.73 -2.80
C LEU A 342 -2.35 -29.34 -2.19
N GLN A 343 -2.21 -30.16 -1.14
CA GLN A 343 -3.36 -30.73 -0.45
C GLN A 343 -4.25 -29.68 0.23
N PHE A 344 -3.72 -28.50 0.55
CA PHE A 344 -4.45 -27.41 1.21
C PHE A 344 -4.79 -26.26 0.29
N PHE A 345 -4.29 -26.27 -0.96
CA PHE A 345 -4.53 -25.24 -1.97
C PHE A 345 -6.02 -24.90 -2.17
N GLY A 346 -6.90 -25.91 -2.14
CA GLY A 346 -8.35 -25.69 -2.25
C GLY A 346 -8.94 -24.79 -1.14
N LEU A 347 -8.35 -24.79 0.06
CA LEU A 347 -8.77 -23.91 1.16
C LEU A 347 -8.28 -22.46 0.97
N ILE A 348 -7.24 -22.26 0.16
CA ILE A 348 -6.76 -20.90 -0.18
C ILE A 348 -7.68 -20.26 -1.23
N VAL A 349 -8.11 -21.04 -2.23
CA VAL A 349 -8.90 -20.54 -3.36
C VAL A 349 -10.39 -20.42 -3.01
N ASN A 350 -10.96 -21.43 -2.34
CA ASN A 350 -12.39 -21.55 -2.09
C ASN A 350 -12.76 -21.70 -0.60
N GLY A 351 -11.76 -21.69 0.30
CA GLY A 351 -12.00 -21.83 1.73
C GLY A 351 -12.41 -20.52 2.39
N GLU A 352 -13.05 -20.63 3.55
CA GLU A 352 -13.32 -19.48 4.40
C GLU A 352 -12.03 -18.95 5.07
N PRO A 353 -11.97 -17.67 5.46
CA PRO A 353 -10.77 -17.05 6.04
C PRO A 353 -10.14 -17.82 7.21
N LEU A 354 -10.95 -18.44 8.07
CA LEU A 354 -10.47 -19.21 9.22
C LEU A 354 -9.84 -20.55 8.82
N ALA A 355 -10.31 -21.18 7.74
CA ALA A 355 -9.80 -22.48 7.29
C ALA A 355 -8.58 -22.33 6.36
N SER A 356 -8.48 -21.20 5.67
CA SER A 356 -7.38 -20.91 4.76
C SER A 356 -6.05 -20.83 5.52
N PRO A 357 -5.00 -21.58 5.13
CA PRO A 357 -3.67 -21.46 5.74
C PRO A 357 -2.98 -20.12 5.43
N HIS A 358 -3.54 -19.33 4.51
CA HIS A 358 -2.92 -18.11 3.97
C HIS A 358 -3.55 -16.82 4.50
N THR A 359 -4.84 -16.85 4.84
CA THR A 359 -5.63 -15.63 5.02
C THR A 359 -5.37 -14.97 6.37
N LEU A 360 -5.59 -15.66 7.49
CA LEU A 360 -5.34 -15.13 8.83
C LEU A 360 -3.90 -15.37 9.28
N PRO A 361 -3.42 -14.66 10.33
CA PRO A 361 -2.08 -14.85 10.85
C PRO A 361 -1.84 -16.29 11.31
N TYR A 362 -0.68 -16.85 10.97
CA TYR A 362 -0.29 -18.14 11.49
C TYR A 362 0.16 -18.03 12.96
N LEU A 363 -0.62 -18.62 13.86
CA LEU A 363 -0.37 -18.62 15.31
C LEU A 363 0.46 -19.82 15.78
N GLY A 364 0.53 -20.88 14.97
CA GLY A 364 1.18 -22.14 15.31
C GLY A 364 0.42 -23.33 14.76
N ILE A 365 1.10 -24.47 14.72
CA ILE A 365 0.59 -25.67 14.06
C ILE A 365 -0.60 -26.29 14.82
N GLU A 366 -0.53 -26.26 16.15
CA GLU A 366 -1.60 -26.73 17.04
C GLU A 366 -2.84 -25.84 16.93
N THR A 367 -2.65 -24.52 16.94
CA THR A 367 -3.75 -23.57 16.75
C THR A 367 -4.43 -23.77 15.40
N TYR A 368 -3.65 -23.98 14.33
CA TYR A 368 -4.20 -24.24 13.00
C TYR A 368 -4.97 -25.58 12.93
N LYS A 369 -4.48 -26.63 13.60
CA LYS A 369 -5.22 -27.89 13.73
C LYS A 369 -6.55 -27.67 14.44
N ASN A 370 -6.53 -27.02 15.61
CA ASN A 370 -7.74 -26.75 16.40
C ASN A 370 -8.74 -25.90 15.61
N GLN A 371 -8.24 -24.91 14.85
CA GLN A 371 -9.04 -24.09 13.96
C GLN A 371 -9.77 -24.93 12.90
N LEU A 372 -9.09 -25.88 12.26
CA LEU A 372 -9.71 -26.79 11.29
C LEU A 372 -10.77 -27.70 11.93
N GLN A 373 -10.51 -28.21 13.14
CA GLN A 373 -11.48 -29.04 13.88
C GLN A 373 -12.74 -28.25 14.24
N LEU A 374 -12.56 -27.04 14.77
CA LEU A 374 -13.66 -26.15 15.14
C LEU A 374 -14.59 -25.83 13.96
N LEU A 375 -14.05 -25.78 12.74
CA LEU A 375 -14.79 -25.50 11.52
C LEU A 375 -15.37 -26.76 10.83
N GLY A 376 -15.07 -27.96 11.34
CA GLY A 376 -15.53 -29.24 10.77
C GLY A 376 -14.66 -29.79 9.64
N TYR A 377 -13.42 -29.30 9.47
CA TYR A 377 -12.46 -29.82 8.48
C TYR A 377 -11.64 -30.99 9.05
N ASP A 378 -12.29 -32.00 9.63
CA ASP A 378 -11.65 -33.09 10.39
C ASP A 378 -10.59 -33.84 9.57
N LYS A 379 -10.87 -34.12 8.28
CA LYS A 379 -9.91 -34.77 7.38
C LYS A 379 -8.64 -33.94 7.18
N LYS A 380 -8.75 -32.60 7.18
CA LYS A 380 -7.59 -31.70 7.07
C LYS A 380 -6.87 -31.60 8.41
N ALA A 381 -7.60 -31.48 9.52
CA ALA A 381 -7.03 -31.50 10.86
C ALA A 381 -6.23 -32.77 11.13
N ALA A 382 -6.73 -33.95 10.73
CA ALA A 382 -6.03 -35.22 10.86
C ALA A 382 -4.68 -35.22 10.10
N LYS A 383 -4.61 -34.58 8.92
CA LYS A 383 -3.35 -34.42 8.17
C LYS A 383 -2.38 -33.49 8.88
N VAL A 384 -2.87 -32.41 9.50
CA VAL A 384 -2.04 -31.54 10.34
C VAL A 384 -1.51 -32.32 11.55
N GLN A 385 -2.34 -33.14 12.20
CA GLN A 385 -1.91 -34.01 13.31
C GLN A 385 -0.85 -35.02 12.88
N GLN A 386 -0.97 -35.63 11.70
CA GLN A 386 0.05 -36.51 11.15
C GLN A 386 1.40 -35.79 10.95
N TYR A 387 1.36 -34.54 10.47
CA TYR A 387 2.55 -33.72 10.33
C TYR A 387 3.19 -33.41 11.69
N ILE A 388 2.40 -32.99 12.68
CA ILE A 388 2.86 -32.76 14.06
C ILE A 388 3.56 -34.01 14.60
N ASN A 389 2.91 -35.17 14.52
CA ASN A 389 3.46 -36.44 15.02
C ASN A 389 4.79 -36.82 14.34
N LYS A 390 4.96 -36.47 13.06
CA LYS A 390 6.19 -36.71 12.31
C LYS A 390 7.30 -35.75 12.74
N SER A 391 6.96 -34.48 12.96
CA SER A 391 7.91 -33.43 13.35
C SER A 391 8.39 -33.55 14.80
N THR A 392 7.60 -34.15 15.71
CA THR A 392 8.01 -34.38 17.11
C THR A 392 8.87 -35.63 17.30
N ARG A 393 8.91 -36.53 16.31
CA ARG A 393 9.72 -37.76 16.33
C ARG A 393 11.12 -37.59 15.70
N ALA A 394 11.34 -36.48 15.00
CA ALA A 394 12.62 -36.09 14.41
C ALA A 394 13.32 -35.10 15.35
#